data_AF-A0A969GZT6-F1
#
_entry.id   AF-A0A969GZT6-F1
#
_cell.length_a   1.000
_cell.length_b   1.000
_cell.length_c   1.000
_cell.angle_alpha   90.00
_cell.angle_beta   90.00
_cell.angle_gamma   90.00
#
_symmetry.space_group_name_H-M   'P 1'
#
loop_
_entity.id
_entity.type
_entity.pdbx_description
1 polymer ?
#
loop_
_entity_poly.entity_id
_entity_poly.type
_entity_poly.pdbx_seq_one_letter_code
_entity_poly.pdbx_strand_id
1 'polypeptide(L)'
;MKAGGLGCLLEDLLANQVEQAKVFAESLIPLPPPADGEARAKTITAAKMLLIYAEDAGWSIVWSAIQQDPKFGREVMESVAHRAVYQGGIEQRLKENYMADLYIFLSKQYPDIKEQQEEGFQIKEIGGIEAHISTPEDSVRRWKDSIPQRLQERGTYQACEALQRIINELPELKDQLQWSLLEAEALTRRQTWQPPTPKELLQFVISQEPSNLDLSNQLNAIEQRTKKMEDEPKIENKITFSNSPNSSINAPVGTSGVTNSNVSIARSDAKARINWGNWLAVIGILVAVVAIPLSMSVSGAFNEEFKEWFNRTFPSKVEQ
;
A
#
# COMPACT_ATOMS: atom_id res chain seq x y z
N MET A 1 -7.15 36.98 -24.59
CA MET A 1 -6.63 35.59 -24.71
C MET A 1 -7.73 34.59 -24.37
N LYS A 2 -7.88 33.51 -25.13
CA LYS A 2 -8.81 32.39 -24.82
C LYS A 2 -8.18 31.41 -23.83
N ALA A 3 -8.98 30.64 -23.11
CA ALA A 3 -8.50 29.63 -22.14
C ALA A 3 -7.44 28.67 -22.72
N GLY A 4 -7.63 28.15 -23.93
CA GLY A 4 -6.65 27.25 -24.55
C GLY A 4 -5.27 27.90 -24.78
N GLY A 5 -5.23 29.14 -25.28
CA GLY A 5 -3.98 29.87 -25.49
C GLY A 5 -3.29 30.27 -24.18
N LEU A 6 -4.09 30.55 -23.13
CA LEU A 6 -3.57 30.76 -21.78
C LEU A 6 -2.89 29.49 -21.24
N GLY A 7 -3.49 28.32 -21.49
CA GLY A 7 -2.97 27.04 -21.04
C GLY A 7 -1.56 26.75 -21.57
N CYS A 8 -1.35 26.87 -22.88
CA CYS A 8 -0.02 26.64 -23.49
C CYS A 8 1.04 27.61 -22.94
N LEU A 9 0.69 28.90 -22.79
CA LEU A 9 1.62 29.88 -22.26
C LEU A 9 2.00 29.58 -20.79
N LEU A 10 1.02 29.27 -19.95
CA LEU A 10 1.26 28.94 -18.55
C LEU A 10 2.03 27.62 -18.39
N GLU A 11 1.75 26.64 -19.25
CA GLU A 11 2.49 25.37 -19.29
C GLU A 11 3.98 25.62 -19.51
N ASP A 12 4.35 26.34 -20.57
CA ASP A 12 5.76 26.62 -20.87
C ASP A 12 6.44 27.42 -19.75
N LEU A 13 5.78 28.45 -19.22
CA LEU A 13 6.37 29.31 -18.20
C LEU A 13 6.51 28.61 -16.84
N LEU A 14 5.50 27.84 -16.41
CA LEU A 14 5.54 27.13 -15.14
C LEU A 14 6.46 25.91 -15.21
N ALA A 15 6.54 25.22 -16.35
CA ALA A 15 7.52 24.14 -16.56
C ALA A 15 8.96 24.65 -16.45
N ASN A 16 9.21 25.91 -16.80
CA ASN A 16 10.50 26.59 -16.65
C ASN A 16 10.63 27.33 -15.30
N GLN A 17 9.74 27.08 -14.33
CA GLN A 17 9.78 27.64 -12.97
C GLN A 17 9.85 29.18 -12.92
N VAL A 18 9.16 29.85 -13.85
CA VAL A 18 9.08 31.30 -13.86
C VAL A 18 8.12 31.77 -12.76
N GLU A 19 8.67 32.34 -11.69
CA GLU A 19 7.90 32.76 -10.50
C GLU A 19 6.77 33.74 -10.84
N GLN A 20 7.00 34.68 -11.75
CA GLN A 20 5.97 35.63 -12.19
C GLN A 20 4.79 34.94 -12.86
N ALA A 21 5.00 33.80 -13.52
CA ALA A 21 3.94 33.02 -14.12
C ALA A 21 3.09 32.30 -13.07
N LYS A 22 3.70 31.86 -11.97
CA LYS A 22 2.97 31.33 -10.80
C LYS A 22 2.07 32.40 -10.20
N VAL A 23 2.63 33.56 -9.84
CA VAL A 23 1.86 34.68 -9.27
C VAL A 23 0.73 35.12 -10.22
N PHE A 24 1.01 35.17 -11.53
CA PHE A 24 -0.01 35.48 -12.52
C PHE A 24 -1.10 34.41 -12.57
N ALA A 25 -0.76 33.12 -12.61
CA ALA A 25 -1.74 32.04 -12.60
C ALA A 25 -2.59 32.04 -11.32
N GLU A 26 -2.00 32.31 -10.16
CA GLU A 26 -2.73 32.48 -8.89
C GLU A 26 -3.71 33.65 -8.95
N SER A 27 -3.30 34.77 -9.54
CA SER A 27 -4.18 35.95 -9.71
C SER A 27 -5.40 35.70 -10.61
N LEU A 28 -5.34 34.67 -11.46
CA LEU A 28 -6.45 34.25 -12.33
C LEU A 28 -7.49 33.37 -11.62
N ILE A 29 -7.29 33.06 -10.34
CA ILE A 29 -8.20 32.27 -9.52
C ILE A 29 -8.87 33.18 -8.49
N PRO A 30 -9.96 33.88 -8.87
CA PRO A 30 -10.69 34.70 -7.91
C PRO A 30 -11.43 33.83 -6.90
N LEU A 31 -11.63 34.38 -5.70
CA LEU A 31 -12.46 33.80 -4.66
C LEU A 31 -13.67 34.74 -4.44
N PRO A 32 -14.92 34.33 -4.78
CA PRO A 32 -15.31 33.01 -5.29
C PRO A 32 -14.98 32.80 -6.79
N PRO A 33 -14.85 31.54 -7.24
CA PRO A 33 -14.66 31.22 -8.65
C PRO A 33 -15.84 31.69 -9.53
N PRO A 34 -15.61 32.02 -10.80
CA PRO A 34 -16.69 32.42 -11.70
C PRO A 34 -17.69 31.29 -11.92
N ALA A 35 -18.99 31.61 -11.99
CA ALA A 35 -20.06 30.62 -12.10
C ALA A 35 -20.07 29.88 -13.44
N ASP A 36 -19.74 30.55 -14.54
CA ASP A 36 -19.73 29.99 -15.89
C ASP A 36 -18.91 30.82 -16.90
N GLY A 37 -18.96 30.40 -18.17
CA GLY A 37 -18.39 31.13 -19.31
C GLY A 37 -16.86 31.09 -19.42
N GLU A 38 -16.33 31.99 -20.24
CA GLU A 38 -14.90 32.08 -20.56
C GLU A 38 -14.04 32.38 -19.32
N ALA A 39 -14.57 33.14 -18.36
CA ALA A 39 -13.88 33.42 -17.10
C ALA A 39 -13.68 32.14 -16.28
N ARG A 40 -14.71 31.29 -16.19
CA ARG A 40 -14.61 29.98 -15.52
C ARG A 40 -13.63 29.06 -16.24
N ALA A 41 -13.69 28.99 -17.57
CA ALA A 41 -12.76 28.18 -18.37
C ALA A 41 -11.29 28.59 -18.17
N LYS A 42 -11.00 29.90 -18.10
CA LYS A 42 -9.66 30.41 -17.77
C LYS A 42 -9.23 30.07 -16.35
N THR A 43 -10.15 30.19 -15.39
CA THR A 43 -9.89 29.87 -13.98
C THR A 43 -9.54 28.39 -13.82
N ILE A 44 -10.32 27.50 -14.44
CA ILE A 44 -10.04 26.05 -14.47
C ILE A 44 -8.69 25.78 -15.12
N THR A 45 -8.40 26.45 -16.24
CA THR A 45 -7.11 26.28 -16.94
C THR A 45 -5.93 26.72 -16.06
N ALA A 46 -6.03 27.88 -15.38
CA ALA A 46 -4.99 28.34 -14.47
C ALA A 46 -4.79 27.37 -13.29
N ALA A 47 -5.89 26.93 -12.65
CA ALA A 47 -5.84 25.95 -11.57
C ALA A 47 -5.21 24.62 -12.01
N LYS A 48 -5.60 24.11 -13.19
CA LYS A 48 -5.00 22.93 -13.81
C LYS A 48 -3.49 23.09 -13.99
N MET A 49 -3.03 24.21 -14.54
CA MET A 49 -1.61 24.43 -14.79
C MET A 49 -0.81 24.56 -13.49
N LEU A 50 -1.36 25.21 -12.46
CA LEU A 50 -0.75 25.26 -11.13
C LEU A 50 -0.61 23.86 -10.54
N LEU A 51 -1.67 23.05 -10.53
CA LEU A 51 -1.63 21.69 -9.97
C LEU A 51 -0.58 20.80 -10.66
N ILE A 52 -0.39 21.01 -11.96
CA ILE A 52 0.49 20.20 -12.80
C ILE A 52 1.95 20.66 -12.76
N TYR A 53 2.22 21.95 -12.67
CA TYR A 53 3.56 22.50 -12.91
C TYR A 53 4.15 23.27 -11.72
N ALA A 54 3.34 23.86 -10.84
CA ALA A 54 3.87 24.58 -9.69
C ALA A 54 4.48 23.60 -8.67
N GLU A 55 5.55 24.04 -8.00
CA GLU A 55 6.30 23.22 -7.02
C GLU A 55 5.42 22.73 -5.86
N ASP A 56 4.52 23.58 -5.37
CA ASP A 56 3.55 23.29 -4.31
C ASP A 56 2.15 23.00 -4.86
N ALA A 57 2.05 22.70 -6.16
CA ALA A 57 0.80 22.54 -6.90
C ALA A 57 -0.14 23.77 -6.87
N GLY A 58 0.34 24.94 -6.38
CA GLY A 58 -0.51 26.10 -6.09
C GLY A 58 -1.63 25.77 -5.10
N TRP A 59 -1.40 24.78 -4.22
CA TRP A 59 -2.46 24.11 -3.48
C TRP A 59 -3.29 25.05 -2.62
N SER A 60 -2.67 26.00 -1.91
CA SER A 60 -3.38 26.93 -1.02
C SER A 60 -4.46 27.74 -1.73
N ILE A 61 -4.15 28.27 -2.92
CA ILE A 61 -5.06 29.09 -3.73
C ILE A 61 -6.13 28.22 -4.38
N VAL A 62 -5.71 27.14 -5.04
CA VAL A 62 -6.64 26.23 -5.74
C VAL A 62 -7.61 25.58 -4.75
N TRP A 63 -7.12 25.11 -3.60
CA TRP A 63 -7.94 24.48 -2.57
C TRP A 63 -8.96 25.45 -1.97
N SER A 64 -8.56 26.69 -1.70
CA SER A 64 -9.49 27.71 -1.18
C SER A 64 -10.64 27.99 -2.16
N ALA A 65 -10.36 27.99 -3.47
CA ALA A 65 -11.39 28.09 -4.50
C ALA A 65 -12.32 26.86 -4.54
N ILE A 66 -11.77 25.65 -4.39
CA ILE A 66 -12.53 24.38 -4.34
C ILE A 66 -13.48 24.35 -3.15
N GLN A 67 -13.04 24.84 -1.99
CA GLN A 67 -13.86 24.88 -0.78
C GLN A 67 -15.07 25.82 -0.92
N GLN A 68 -14.97 26.86 -1.75
CA GLN A 68 -16.08 27.79 -2.00
C GLN A 68 -17.07 27.28 -3.07
N ASP A 69 -16.59 26.54 -4.07
CA ASP A 69 -17.43 25.94 -5.11
C ASP A 69 -17.00 24.48 -5.38
N PRO A 70 -17.68 23.48 -4.76
CA PRO A 70 -17.39 22.06 -5.02
C PRO A 70 -17.59 21.64 -6.48
N LYS A 71 -18.48 22.30 -7.25
CA LYS A 71 -18.66 22.02 -8.67
C LYS A 71 -17.43 22.46 -9.47
N PHE A 72 -16.87 23.63 -9.14
CA PHE A 72 -15.58 24.06 -9.68
C PHE A 72 -14.49 23.05 -9.35
N GLY A 73 -14.48 22.53 -8.11
CA GLY A 73 -13.55 21.47 -7.74
C GLY A 73 -13.65 20.22 -8.59
N ARG A 74 -14.86 19.74 -8.89
CA ARG A 74 -15.02 18.58 -9.81
C ARG A 74 -14.45 18.86 -11.20
N GLU A 75 -14.76 20.01 -11.78
CA GLU A 75 -14.26 20.40 -13.10
C GLU A 75 -12.72 20.49 -13.13
N VAL A 76 -12.10 21.03 -12.08
CA VAL A 76 -10.64 21.06 -11.95
C VAL A 76 -10.06 19.65 -11.81
N MET A 77 -10.59 18.83 -10.92
CA MET A 77 -10.08 17.47 -10.67
C MET A 77 -10.21 16.58 -11.90
N GLU A 78 -11.34 16.62 -12.61
CA GLU A 78 -11.54 15.91 -13.88
C GLU A 78 -10.53 16.35 -14.96
N SER A 79 -10.17 17.63 -14.98
CA SER A 79 -9.21 18.17 -15.95
C SER A 79 -7.75 17.72 -15.73
N VAL A 80 -7.41 17.28 -14.50
CA VAL A 80 -6.06 16.82 -14.12
C VAL A 80 -5.97 15.31 -13.91
N ALA A 81 -7.08 14.63 -13.61
CA ALA A 81 -7.06 13.24 -13.13
C ALA A 81 -6.38 12.27 -14.08
N HIS A 82 -6.62 12.38 -15.38
CA HIS A 82 -5.93 11.54 -16.37
C HIS A 82 -4.40 11.67 -16.25
N ARG A 83 -3.89 12.89 -16.07
CA ARG A 83 -2.46 13.12 -15.87
C ARG A 83 -1.99 12.58 -14.52
N ALA A 84 -2.75 12.82 -13.45
CA ALA A 84 -2.42 12.37 -12.10
C ALA A 84 -2.32 10.83 -11.99
N VAL A 85 -3.17 10.09 -12.71
CA VAL A 85 -3.13 8.62 -12.74
C VAL A 85 -1.95 8.10 -13.54
N TYR A 86 -1.77 8.58 -14.78
CA TYR A 86 -0.85 7.93 -15.72
C TYR A 86 0.56 8.54 -15.75
N GLN A 87 0.70 9.81 -15.41
CA GLN A 87 1.99 10.49 -15.36
C GLN A 87 2.47 10.72 -13.92
N GLY A 88 1.55 10.70 -12.95
CA GLY A 88 1.85 10.95 -11.54
C GLY A 88 2.36 12.36 -11.27
N GLY A 89 2.91 12.56 -10.06
CA GLY A 89 3.72 13.72 -9.71
C GLY A 89 2.99 14.87 -9.00
N ILE A 90 1.65 14.95 -9.10
CA ILE A 90 0.90 15.95 -8.33
C ILE A 90 1.01 15.63 -6.84
N GLU A 91 0.80 14.38 -6.48
CA GLU A 91 0.79 13.89 -5.10
C GLU A 91 2.18 13.90 -4.47
N GLN A 92 3.25 13.78 -5.28
CA GLN A 92 4.63 13.86 -4.78
C GLN A 92 4.98 15.26 -4.27
N ARG A 93 4.35 16.29 -4.86
CA ARG A 93 4.54 17.70 -4.50
C ARG A 93 3.61 18.18 -3.39
N LEU A 94 2.49 17.49 -3.20
CA LEU A 94 1.58 17.80 -2.10
C LEU A 94 2.18 17.35 -0.76
N LYS A 95 1.89 18.10 0.29
CA LYS A 95 2.14 17.66 1.67
C LYS A 95 1.12 16.59 2.05
N GLU A 96 1.45 15.75 3.03
CA GLU A 96 0.61 14.62 3.45
C GLU A 96 -0.77 15.08 3.93
N ASN A 97 -0.83 16.21 4.64
CA ASN A 97 -2.10 16.80 5.09
C ASN A 97 -2.97 17.26 3.90
N TYR A 98 -2.36 17.79 2.83
CA TYR A 98 -3.06 18.18 1.61
C TYR A 98 -3.55 16.98 0.81
N MET A 99 -2.79 15.87 0.83
CA MET A 99 -3.25 14.61 0.25
C MET A 99 -4.47 14.05 1.01
N ALA A 100 -4.52 14.20 2.34
CA ALA A 100 -5.71 13.84 3.11
C ALA A 100 -6.91 14.71 2.73
N ASP A 101 -6.73 16.04 2.66
CA ASP A 101 -7.78 16.97 2.21
C ASP A 101 -8.33 16.57 0.84
N LEU A 102 -7.44 16.29 -0.12
CA LEU A 102 -7.79 15.84 -1.46
C LEU A 102 -8.60 14.54 -1.43
N TYR A 103 -8.11 13.51 -0.73
CA TYR A 103 -8.79 12.22 -0.66
C TYR A 103 -10.19 12.37 -0.07
N ILE A 104 -10.34 13.13 1.02
CA ILE A 104 -11.63 13.35 1.67
C ILE A 104 -12.62 14.04 0.71
N PHE A 105 -12.16 15.05 -0.03
CA PHE A 105 -12.99 15.71 -1.03
C PHE A 105 -13.39 14.76 -2.17
N LEU A 106 -12.43 14.00 -2.73
CA LEU A 106 -12.71 13.06 -3.80
C LEU A 106 -13.67 11.95 -3.35
N SER A 107 -13.52 11.42 -2.14
CA SER A 107 -14.44 10.42 -1.59
C SER A 107 -15.86 10.95 -1.40
N LYS A 108 -16.01 12.22 -1.02
CA LYS A 108 -17.33 12.86 -0.89
C LYS A 108 -17.97 13.18 -2.24
N GLN A 109 -17.19 13.60 -3.23
CA GLN A 109 -17.69 13.98 -4.56
C GLN A 109 -17.90 12.77 -5.48
N TYR A 110 -17.12 11.71 -5.31
CA TYR A 110 -17.12 10.49 -6.13
C TYR A 110 -17.24 9.26 -5.20
N PRO A 111 -18.42 9.06 -4.58
CA PRO A 111 -18.66 7.89 -3.75
C PRO A 111 -18.51 6.62 -4.60
N ASP A 112 -18.02 5.56 -3.97
CA ASP A 112 -17.92 4.27 -4.63
C ASP A 112 -19.32 3.80 -4.99
N ILE A 113 -19.48 3.37 -6.24
CA ILE A 113 -20.68 2.69 -6.68
C ILE A 113 -20.66 1.37 -5.92
N LYS A 114 -21.36 1.29 -4.79
CA LYS A 114 -21.72 0.01 -4.19
C LYS A 114 -22.49 -0.70 -5.28
N GLU A 115 -21.92 -1.78 -5.82
CA GLU A 115 -22.65 -2.68 -6.70
C GLU A 115 -23.98 -2.94 -6.01
N GLN A 116 -25.05 -2.36 -6.56
CA GLN A 116 -26.39 -2.66 -6.11
C GLN A 116 -26.51 -4.16 -6.25
N GLN A 117 -26.58 -4.87 -5.12
CA GLN A 117 -27.22 -6.18 -5.06
C GLN A 117 -28.72 -5.98 -5.30
N GLU A 118 -29.08 -5.36 -6.43
CA GLU A 118 -30.43 -5.35 -6.95
C GLU A 118 -30.57 -6.62 -7.77
N GLU A 119 -31.13 -7.63 -7.10
CA GLU A 119 -32.18 -8.48 -7.63
C GLU A 119 -32.24 -8.58 -9.16
N GLY A 120 -31.48 -9.53 -9.70
CA GLY A 120 -31.57 -9.90 -11.10
C GLY A 120 -30.20 -10.02 -11.72
N PHE A 121 -29.56 -11.17 -11.52
CA PHE A 121 -28.47 -11.63 -12.37
C PHE A 121 -29.05 -11.92 -13.77
N GLN A 122 -29.44 -10.88 -14.49
CA GLN A 122 -29.58 -10.92 -15.93
C GLN A 122 -28.14 -11.10 -16.41
N ILE A 123 -27.79 -12.35 -16.72
CA ILE A 123 -26.61 -12.66 -17.51
C ILE A 123 -26.80 -11.89 -18.82
N LYS A 124 -26.29 -10.66 -18.89
CA LYS A 124 -25.99 -10.03 -20.17
C LYS A 124 -25.11 -11.05 -20.86
N GLU A 125 -25.60 -11.57 -21.97
CA GLU A 125 -24.88 -12.44 -22.87
C GLU A 125 -23.42 -11.98 -22.94
N ILE A 126 -22.49 -12.93 -22.92
CA ILE A 126 -21.06 -12.65 -23.09
C ILE A 126 -20.85 -12.18 -24.54
N GLY A 127 -21.33 -10.97 -24.85
CA GLY A 127 -20.89 -10.16 -25.96
C GLY A 127 -19.41 -9.88 -25.75
N GLY A 128 -18.64 -9.88 -26.84
CA GLY A 128 -17.19 -9.77 -26.80
C GLY A 128 -16.69 -8.54 -26.02
N ILE A 129 -15.36 -8.44 -25.89
CA ILE A 129 -14.68 -7.34 -25.18
C ILE A 129 -15.23 -5.98 -25.65
N GLU A 130 -16.18 -5.41 -24.92
CA GLU A 130 -16.64 -4.05 -25.15
C GLU A 130 -15.54 -3.12 -24.63
N ALA A 131 -14.97 -2.32 -25.52
CA ALA A 131 -14.00 -1.31 -25.13
C ALA A 131 -14.72 -0.25 -24.28
N HIS A 132 -14.53 -0.31 -22.95
CA HIS A 132 -15.02 0.73 -22.05
C HIS A 132 -14.26 2.03 -22.30
N ILE A 133 -14.93 3.05 -22.82
CA ILE A 133 -14.35 4.38 -22.99
C ILE A 133 -14.25 5.01 -21.60
N SER A 134 -13.01 5.16 -21.11
CA SER A 134 -12.75 5.76 -19.80
C SER A 134 -13.27 7.20 -19.76
N THR A 135 -14.17 7.48 -18.83
CA THR A 135 -14.68 8.85 -18.59
C THR A 135 -13.69 9.67 -17.76
N PRO A 136 -13.82 11.01 -17.73
CA PRO A 136 -13.09 11.85 -16.77
C PRO A 136 -13.34 11.43 -15.32
N GLU A 137 -14.57 11.06 -14.98
CA GLU A 137 -14.95 10.57 -13.64
C GLU A 137 -14.22 9.26 -13.30
N ASP A 138 -14.10 8.32 -14.25
CA ASP A 138 -13.34 7.08 -14.05
C ASP A 138 -11.87 7.37 -13.74
N SER A 139 -11.30 8.39 -14.39
CA SER A 139 -9.93 8.82 -14.11
C SER A 139 -9.80 9.41 -12.70
N VAL A 140 -10.79 10.18 -12.25
CA VAL A 140 -10.82 10.73 -10.88
C VAL A 140 -10.94 9.60 -9.85
N ARG A 141 -11.79 8.60 -10.08
CA ARG A 141 -11.91 7.44 -9.18
C ARG A 141 -10.60 6.67 -9.07
N ARG A 142 -9.97 6.33 -10.20
CA ARG A 142 -8.63 5.69 -10.19
C ARG A 142 -7.60 6.54 -9.48
N TRP A 143 -7.66 7.87 -9.66
CA TRP A 143 -6.76 8.77 -8.96
C TRP A 143 -6.97 8.71 -7.45
N LYS A 144 -8.22 8.85 -6.98
CA LYS A 144 -8.62 8.71 -5.58
C LYS A 144 -8.06 7.44 -4.96
N ASP A 145 -8.25 6.30 -5.62
CA ASP A 145 -7.90 4.97 -5.11
C ASP A 145 -6.39 4.78 -4.92
N SER A 146 -5.56 5.56 -5.65
CA SER A 146 -4.10 5.51 -5.52
C SER A 146 -3.53 6.37 -4.39
N ILE A 147 -4.30 7.33 -3.84
CA ILE A 147 -3.81 8.25 -2.80
C ILE A 147 -3.43 7.52 -1.50
N PRO A 148 -4.23 6.57 -0.96
CA PRO A 148 -3.86 5.85 0.26
C PRO A 148 -2.53 5.09 0.13
N GLN A 149 -2.32 4.42 -1.00
CA GLN A 149 -1.07 3.74 -1.28
C GLN A 149 0.11 4.73 -1.32
N ARG A 150 -0.06 5.88 -1.96
CA ARG A 150 0.99 6.91 -2.02
C ARG A 150 1.30 7.53 -0.67
N LEU A 151 0.30 7.72 0.21
CA LEU A 151 0.54 8.12 1.60
C LEU A 151 1.34 7.04 2.33
N GLN A 152 0.92 5.79 2.21
CA GLN A 152 1.60 4.65 2.83
C GLN A 152 3.06 4.55 2.42
N GLU A 153 3.35 4.69 1.13
CA GLU A 153 4.71 4.59 0.56
C GLU A 153 5.66 5.69 1.05
N ARG A 154 5.15 6.81 1.59
CA ARG A 154 6.01 7.88 2.14
C ARG A 154 6.75 7.46 3.39
N GLY A 155 6.18 6.59 4.23
CA GLY A 155 6.83 6.14 5.46
C GLY A 155 7.19 7.26 6.45
N THR A 156 6.42 8.36 6.47
CA THR A 156 6.62 9.48 7.40
C THR A 156 5.57 9.49 8.50
N TYR A 157 5.86 10.13 9.65
CA TYR A 157 4.87 10.32 10.71
C TYR A 157 3.66 11.12 10.21
N GLN A 158 3.90 12.13 9.37
CA GLN A 158 2.88 12.97 8.75
C GLN A 158 1.96 12.16 7.82
N ALA A 159 2.48 11.13 7.15
CA ALA A 159 1.66 10.23 6.34
C ALA A 159 0.75 9.34 7.20
N CYS A 160 1.26 8.83 8.33
CA CYS A 160 0.44 8.11 9.30
C CYS A 160 -0.67 8.99 9.87
N GLU A 161 -0.35 10.24 10.24
CA GLU A 161 -1.35 11.22 10.72
C GLU A 161 -2.39 11.55 9.65
N ALA A 162 -1.98 11.71 8.39
CA ALA A 162 -2.89 11.94 7.27
C ALA A 162 -3.86 10.77 7.05
N LEU A 163 -3.36 9.53 7.04
CA LEU A 163 -4.19 8.33 6.94
C LEU A 163 -5.15 8.20 8.14
N GLN A 164 -4.67 8.45 9.35
CA GLN A 164 -5.50 8.44 10.55
C GLN A 164 -6.61 9.50 10.48
N ARG A 165 -6.30 10.69 9.98
CA ARG A 165 -7.28 11.76 9.76
C ARG A 165 -8.36 11.33 8.77
N ILE A 166 -7.97 10.73 7.64
CA ILE A 166 -8.93 10.22 6.65
C ILE A 166 -9.87 9.20 7.31
N ILE A 167 -9.34 8.24 8.07
CA ILE A 167 -10.15 7.22 8.76
C ILE A 167 -11.13 7.85 9.75
N ASN A 168 -10.72 8.91 10.45
CA ASN A 168 -11.58 9.62 11.40
C ASN A 168 -12.69 10.41 10.71
N GLU A 169 -12.41 11.01 9.55
CA GLU A 169 -13.39 11.80 8.79
C GLU A 169 -14.33 10.94 7.92
N LEU A 170 -13.90 9.74 7.53
CA LEU A 170 -14.63 8.78 6.68
C LEU A 170 -14.65 7.39 7.34
N PRO A 171 -15.37 7.23 8.48
CA PRO A 171 -15.40 5.97 9.23
C PRO A 171 -15.93 4.78 8.41
N GLU A 172 -16.74 5.03 7.38
CA GLU A 172 -17.23 4.02 6.45
C GLU A 172 -16.13 3.35 5.60
N LEU A 173 -14.98 4.01 5.43
CA LEU A 173 -13.82 3.47 4.70
C LEU A 173 -12.76 2.87 5.63
N LYS A 174 -13.02 2.85 6.94
CA LYS A 174 -12.05 2.41 7.96
C LYS A 174 -11.46 1.04 7.65
N ASP A 175 -12.29 0.07 7.33
CA ASP A 175 -11.84 -1.31 7.10
C ASP A 175 -10.87 -1.42 5.91
N GLN A 176 -11.07 -0.59 4.87
CA GLN A 176 -10.21 -0.56 3.69
C GLN A 176 -8.87 0.14 3.98
N LEU A 177 -8.91 1.24 4.73
CA LEU A 177 -7.74 2.08 5.00
C LEU A 177 -6.90 1.64 6.20
N GLN A 178 -7.46 0.80 7.08
CA GLN A 178 -6.76 0.31 8.27
C GLN A 178 -5.47 -0.44 7.92
N TRP A 179 -5.50 -1.23 6.84
CA TRP A 179 -4.30 -1.93 6.36
C TRP A 179 -3.23 -0.94 5.91
N SER A 180 -3.61 0.07 5.14
CA SER A 180 -2.68 1.11 4.67
C SER A 180 -2.04 1.88 5.83
N LEU A 181 -2.80 2.18 6.89
CA LEU A 181 -2.26 2.80 8.10
C LEU A 181 -1.23 1.90 8.80
N LEU A 182 -1.55 0.63 9.04
CA LEU A 182 -0.65 -0.32 9.69
C LEU A 182 0.66 -0.49 8.92
N GLU A 183 0.56 -0.57 7.58
CA GLU A 183 1.72 -0.70 6.71
C GLU A 183 2.55 0.58 6.67
N ALA A 184 1.90 1.76 6.65
CA ALA A 184 2.56 3.06 6.74
C ALA A 184 3.33 3.18 8.05
N GLU A 185 2.72 2.86 9.19
CA GLU A 185 3.39 2.90 10.49
C GLU A 185 4.56 1.91 10.57
N ALA A 186 4.42 0.71 10.00
CA ALA A 186 5.49 -0.26 9.94
C ALA A 186 6.67 0.26 9.11
N LEU A 187 6.38 0.91 7.97
CA LEU A 187 7.39 1.54 7.13
C LEU A 187 8.07 2.71 7.86
N THR A 188 7.29 3.60 8.49
CA THR A 188 7.80 4.72 9.28
C THR A 188 8.74 4.24 10.37
N ARG A 189 8.33 3.24 11.17
CA ARG A 189 9.19 2.65 12.20
C ARG A 189 10.50 2.13 11.64
N ARG A 190 10.49 1.49 10.46
CA ARG A 190 11.72 0.97 9.82
C ARG A 190 12.64 2.09 9.36
N GLN A 191 12.08 3.15 8.77
CA GLN A 191 12.85 4.26 8.23
C GLN A 191 13.41 5.18 9.32
N THR A 192 12.68 5.35 10.42
CA THR A 192 13.08 6.22 11.54
C THR A 192 13.76 5.46 12.68
N TRP A 193 13.94 4.14 12.54
CA TRP A 193 14.57 3.33 13.58
C TRP A 193 16.01 3.78 13.82
N GLN A 194 16.25 4.28 15.01
CA GLN A 194 17.59 4.44 15.55
C GLN A 194 17.85 3.27 16.50
N PRO A 195 18.85 2.42 16.23
CA PRO A 195 19.14 1.31 17.11
C PRO A 195 19.54 1.86 18.49
N PRO A 196 19.00 1.30 19.58
CA PRO A 196 19.44 1.67 20.92
C PRO A 196 20.94 1.37 21.05
N THR A 197 21.66 2.26 21.72
CA THR A 197 23.09 2.06 22.01
C THR A 197 23.27 0.83 22.92
N PRO A 198 24.45 0.18 22.90
CA PRO A 198 24.73 -0.92 23.83
C PRO A 198 24.49 -0.55 25.30
N LYS A 199 24.73 0.71 25.68
CA LYS A 199 24.47 1.21 27.04
C LYS A 199 22.97 1.28 27.34
N GLU A 200 22.15 1.75 26.41
CA GLU A 200 20.69 1.79 26.56
C GLU A 200 20.08 0.38 26.55
N LEU A 201 20.61 -0.52 25.73
CA LEU A 201 20.23 -1.94 25.74
C LEU A 201 20.54 -2.59 27.09
N LEU A 202 21.74 -2.37 27.63
CA LEU A 202 22.11 -2.87 28.95
C LEU A 202 21.23 -2.26 30.04
N GLN A 203 20.90 -0.97 29.95
CA GLN A 203 19.95 -0.35 30.87
C GLN A 203 18.56 -1.00 30.79
N PHE A 204 18.03 -1.30 29.60
CA PHE A 204 16.74 -1.98 29.43
C PHE A 204 16.72 -3.39 30.04
N VAL A 205 17.82 -4.13 29.92
CA VAL A 205 17.96 -5.49 30.48
C VAL A 205 18.14 -5.44 32.00
N ILE A 206 18.84 -4.42 32.50
CA ILE A 206 19.10 -4.23 33.93
C ILE A 206 17.90 -3.58 34.65
N SER A 207 17.10 -2.76 33.96
CA SER A 207 15.91 -2.09 34.50
C SER A 207 14.65 -2.95 34.50
N GLN A 208 14.71 -4.20 34.01
CA GLN A 208 13.71 -5.19 34.37
C GLN A 208 13.94 -5.63 35.82
N GLU A 209 13.59 -4.75 36.76
CA GLU A 209 13.31 -5.23 38.12
C GLU A 209 12.12 -6.19 38.05
N PRO A 210 12.21 -7.33 38.75
CA PRO A 210 11.55 -8.53 38.28
C PRO A 210 10.13 -8.63 38.84
N SER A 211 9.14 -8.57 37.97
CA SER A 211 7.86 -9.28 38.21
C SER A 211 8.07 -10.80 38.09
N ASN A 212 9.12 -11.35 38.72
CA ASN A 212 9.34 -12.81 38.74
C ASN A 212 8.36 -13.52 39.65
N LEU A 213 7.70 -12.80 40.57
CA LEU A 213 6.71 -13.42 41.44
C LEU A 213 5.53 -13.94 40.63
N ASP A 214 5.09 -13.20 39.60
CA ASP A 214 3.88 -13.57 38.85
C ASP A 214 4.16 -14.70 37.84
N LEU A 215 5.33 -14.71 37.21
CA LEU A 215 5.74 -15.79 36.31
C LEU A 215 6.08 -17.08 37.07
N SER A 216 6.74 -16.99 38.23
CA SER A 216 7.00 -18.17 39.08
C SER A 216 5.70 -18.74 39.65
N ASN A 217 4.75 -17.88 40.02
CA ASN A 217 3.44 -18.30 40.50
C ASN A 217 2.62 -18.98 39.40
N GLN A 218 2.70 -18.50 38.15
CA GLN A 218 2.06 -19.15 37.00
C GLN A 218 2.71 -20.50 36.66
N LEU A 219 4.03 -20.62 36.73
CA LEU A 219 4.73 -21.90 36.51
C LEU A 219 4.37 -22.93 37.58
N ASN A 220 4.33 -22.55 38.85
CA ASN A 220 3.89 -23.42 39.95
C ASN A 220 2.44 -23.87 39.78
N ALA A 221 1.55 -22.99 39.29
CA ALA A 221 0.15 -23.34 39.03
C ALA A 221 -0.01 -24.34 37.87
N ILE A 222 0.85 -24.26 36.85
CA ILE A 222 0.88 -25.22 35.74
C ILE A 222 1.41 -26.57 36.23
N GLU A 223 2.48 -26.59 37.03
CA GLU A 223 3.09 -27.83 37.55
C GLU A 223 2.15 -28.56 38.53
N GLN A 224 1.39 -27.83 39.34
CA GLN A 224 0.35 -28.41 40.20
C GLN A 224 -0.82 -28.98 39.38
N ARG A 225 -1.21 -28.33 38.28
CA ARG A 225 -2.23 -28.86 37.36
C ARG A 225 -1.76 -30.13 36.67
N THR A 226 -0.50 -30.20 36.24
CA THR A 226 0.04 -31.41 35.60
C THR A 226 0.11 -32.59 36.56
N LYS A 227 0.54 -32.37 37.82
CA LYS A 227 0.49 -33.41 38.85
C LYS A 227 -0.93 -33.87 39.16
N LYS A 228 -1.88 -32.93 39.24
CA LYS A 228 -3.29 -33.25 39.47
C LYS A 228 -3.91 -34.07 38.34
N MET A 229 -3.54 -33.83 37.08
CA MET A 229 -4.00 -34.61 35.92
C MET A 229 -3.35 -36.00 35.84
N GLU A 230 -2.18 -36.19 36.46
CA GLU A 230 -1.49 -37.48 36.52
C GLU A 230 -2.06 -38.39 37.63
N ASP A 231 -2.55 -37.79 38.73
CA ASP A 231 -3.22 -38.48 39.83
C ASP A 231 -4.74 -38.70 39.61
N GLU A 232 -5.33 -38.12 38.56
CA GLU A 232 -6.71 -38.41 38.20
C GLU A 232 -6.82 -39.84 37.64
N PRO A 233 -7.71 -40.70 38.18
CA PRO A 233 -7.84 -42.06 37.71
C PRO A 233 -8.29 -42.03 36.24
N LYS A 234 -7.48 -42.64 35.36
CA LYS A 234 -7.86 -42.86 33.96
C LYS A 234 -9.19 -43.60 33.94
N ILE A 235 -10.25 -42.91 33.53
CA ILE A 235 -11.55 -43.54 33.30
C ILE A 235 -11.36 -44.48 32.11
N GLU A 236 -11.18 -45.78 32.40
CA GLU A 236 -11.36 -46.82 31.39
C GLU A 236 -12.85 -46.86 31.03
N ASN A 237 -13.22 -46.07 30.01
CA ASN A 237 -14.51 -46.22 29.36
C ASN A 237 -14.55 -47.55 28.61
N LYS A 238 -14.89 -48.61 29.34
CA LYS A 238 -15.20 -49.93 28.78
C LYS A 238 -16.58 -49.86 28.12
N ILE A 239 -16.63 -49.35 26.89
CA ILE A 239 -17.84 -49.38 26.07
C ILE A 239 -18.15 -50.85 25.79
N THR A 240 -19.22 -51.35 26.39
CA THR A 240 -19.71 -52.71 26.18
C THR A 240 -20.69 -52.66 25.01
N PHE A 241 -20.28 -53.14 23.84
CA PHE A 241 -21.17 -53.23 22.68
C PHE A 241 -22.12 -54.42 22.84
N SER A 242 -23.41 -54.15 23.02
CA SER A 242 -24.47 -55.15 22.89
C SER A 242 -24.64 -55.49 21.40
N ASN A 243 -24.25 -56.70 21.01
CA ASN A 243 -24.48 -57.24 19.68
C ASN A 243 -25.99 -57.40 19.42
N SER A 244 -26.50 -56.68 18.42
CA SER A 244 -27.70 -57.06 17.67
C SER A 244 -27.31 -57.15 16.19
N PRO A 245 -27.78 -58.16 15.45
CA PRO A 245 -27.05 -58.74 14.32
C PRO A 245 -27.34 -57.96 13.04
N ASN A 246 -26.33 -57.27 12.52
CA ASN A 246 -26.06 -57.10 11.09
C ASN A 246 -24.74 -56.34 10.93
N SER A 247 -23.62 -57.07 11.06
CA SER A 247 -22.29 -56.56 10.72
C SER A 247 -21.88 -57.03 9.33
N SER A 248 -21.37 -56.11 8.52
CA SER A 248 -19.97 -56.15 8.05
C SER A 248 -19.68 -54.76 7.48
N ILE A 249 -18.60 -54.08 7.85
CA ILE A 249 -17.25 -54.40 7.43
C ILE A 249 -16.23 -53.88 8.45
N ASN A 250 -15.24 -54.73 8.67
CA ASN A 250 -14.05 -54.58 9.50
C ASN A 250 -13.01 -53.62 8.88
N ALA A 251 -12.29 -52.86 9.71
CA ALA A 251 -10.82 -52.93 9.84
C ALA A 251 -10.29 -51.87 10.83
N PRO A 252 -9.11 -52.12 11.46
CA PRO A 252 -8.79 -51.65 12.80
C PRO A 252 -7.94 -50.38 12.86
N VAL A 253 -8.00 -49.72 14.02
CA VAL A 253 -7.06 -48.68 14.44
C VAL A 253 -5.98 -49.30 15.33
N GLY A 254 -4.72 -48.96 15.04
CA GLY A 254 -3.52 -49.28 15.80
C GLY A 254 -2.39 -49.61 14.82
N THR A 255 -1.13 -49.23 14.98
CA THR A 255 -0.33 -48.45 15.93
C THR A 255 0.97 -48.14 15.17
N SER A 256 1.72 -47.13 15.62
CA SER A 256 3.18 -47.00 15.52
C SER A 256 3.94 -47.42 14.23
N GLY A 257 4.58 -46.45 13.59
CA GLY A 257 5.97 -46.59 13.14
C GLY A 257 6.28 -47.14 11.73
N VAL A 258 6.90 -46.26 10.93
CA VAL A 258 7.92 -46.48 9.87
C VAL A 258 7.57 -47.37 8.65
N THR A 259 7.47 -46.75 7.46
CA THR A 259 8.39 -46.88 6.30
C THR A 259 7.74 -46.41 5.00
N ASN A 260 8.60 -45.95 4.10
CA ASN A 260 8.36 -45.52 2.72
C ASN A 260 7.43 -46.44 1.93
N SER A 261 6.50 -45.84 1.17
CA SER A 261 6.23 -46.30 -0.20
C SER A 261 5.39 -45.30 -0.98
N ASN A 262 5.90 -45.02 -2.18
CA ASN A 262 5.28 -44.25 -3.25
C ASN A 262 3.92 -44.79 -3.65
N VAL A 263 2.95 -43.90 -3.90
CA VAL A 263 1.81 -44.18 -4.77
C VAL A 263 1.61 -43.01 -5.73
N SER A 264 1.89 -43.31 -7.00
CA SER A 264 1.56 -42.56 -8.19
C SER A 264 0.04 -42.58 -8.43
N ILE A 265 -0.56 -41.40 -8.65
CA ILE A 265 -1.90 -41.27 -9.22
C ILE A 265 -1.81 -40.33 -10.42
N ALA A 266 -2.06 -40.89 -11.61
CA ALA A 266 -2.20 -40.14 -12.85
C ALA A 266 -3.44 -39.25 -12.78
N ARG A 267 -3.25 -37.95 -13.03
CA ARG A 267 -4.28 -36.90 -13.03
C ARG A 267 -4.38 -36.37 -14.46
N SER A 268 -5.60 -36.35 -15.02
CA SER A 268 -5.84 -35.64 -16.28
C SER A 268 -5.84 -34.13 -16.05
N ASP A 269 -5.20 -33.45 -17.00
CA ASP A 269 -4.79 -32.05 -16.95
C ASP A 269 -5.92 -31.04 -17.17
N ALA A 270 -5.90 -29.97 -16.38
CA ALA A 270 -5.89 -28.57 -16.84
C ALA A 270 -6.08 -27.63 -15.64
N LYS A 271 -4.98 -27.29 -14.96
CA LYS A 271 -4.90 -26.06 -14.16
C LYS A 271 -3.43 -25.67 -14.00
N ALA A 272 -3.02 -24.62 -14.71
CA ALA A 272 -1.70 -24.03 -14.62
C ALA A 272 -1.43 -23.58 -13.17
N ARG A 273 -0.56 -24.33 -12.48
CA ARG A 273 0.00 -23.94 -11.17
C ARG A 273 1.34 -23.28 -11.39
N ILE A 274 1.44 -22.05 -10.89
CA ILE A 274 2.66 -21.25 -10.79
C ILE A 274 3.69 -22.04 -9.96
N ASN A 275 4.88 -22.25 -10.52
CA ASN A 275 5.95 -23.05 -9.92
C ASN A 275 6.82 -22.18 -8.99
N TRP A 276 6.54 -22.26 -7.70
CA TRP A 276 7.20 -21.49 -6.62
C TRP A 276 8.68 -21.85 -6.41
N GLY A 277 9.18 -22.94 -6.98
CA GLY A 277 10.58 -23.37 -6.83
C GLY A 277 11.60 -22.46 -7.50
N ASN A 278 11.25 -21.86 -8.65
CA ASN A 278 12.16 -20.95 -9.35
C ASN A 278 12.22 -19.56 -8.71
N TRP A 279 11.19 -19.15 -7.96
CA TRP A 279 11.13 -17.82 -7.33
C TRP A 279 12.04 -17.74 -6.09
N LEU A 280 12.16 -18.84 -5.32
CA LEU A 280 13.06 -18.88 -4.16
C LEU A 280 14.55 -18.91 -4.55
N ALA A 281 14.90 -19.47 -5.71
CA ALA A 281 16.26 -19.42 -6.24
C ALA A 281 16.67 -17.99 -6.67
N VAL A 282 15.73 -17.21 -7.22
CA VAL A 282 15.96 -15.80 -7.58
C VAL A 282 16.09 -14.92 -6.34
N ILE A 283 15.31 -15.17 -5.28
CA ILE A 283 15.43 -14.46 -4.00
C ILE A 283 16.77 -14.78 -3.30
N GLY A 284 17.22 -16.04 -3.36
CA GLY A 284 18.53 -16.44 -2.79
C GLY A 284 19.71 -15.73 -3.45
N ILE A 285 19.66 -15.49 -4.76
CA ILE A 285 20.72 -14.77 -5.50
C ILE A 285 20.65 -13.25 -5.21
N LEU A 286 19.45 -12.67 -5.05
CA LEU A 286 19.28 -11.25 -4.71
C LEU A 286 19.75 -10.91 -3.28
N VAL A 287 19.55 -11.80 -2.31
CA VAL A 287 20.04 -11.61 -0.94
C VAL A 287 21.58 -11.66 -0.89
N ALA A 288 22.24 -12.46 -1.73
CA ALA A 288 23.70 -12.49 -1.81
C ALA A 288 24.30 -11.25 -2.51
N VAL A 289 23.60 -10.64 -3.47
CA VAL A 289 24.06 -9.44 -4.19
C VAL A 289 23.84 -8.15 -3.38
N VAL A 290 22.85 -8.12 -2.48
CA VAL A 290 22.57 -6.94 -1.63
C VAL A 290 23.24 -7.02 -0.25
N ALA A 291 23.63 -8.21 0.22
CA ALA A 291 24.29 -8.35 1.53
C ALA A 291 25.82 -8.10 1.52
N ILE A 292 26.46 -7.87 0.36
CA ILE A 292 27.92 -7.71 0.28
C ILE A 292 28.44 -6.25 0.21
N PRO A 293 27.67 -5.18 -0.10
CA PRO A 293 28.20 -3.82 0.03
C PRO A 293 27.61 -2.99 1.19
N LEU A 294 27.14 -3.61 2.28
CA LEU A 294 26.79 -2.87 3.52
C LEU A 294 27.63 -3.23 4.75
N SER A 295 28.67 -4.04 4.58
CA SER A 295 29.86 -3.95 5.43
C SER A 295 30.99 -3.40 4.59
N MET A 296 31.71 -2.40 5.10
CA MET A 296 32.95 -1.80 4.56
C MET A 296 32.79 -0.48 3.80
N SER A 297 32.66 0.59 4.59
CA SER A 297 33.39 1.84 4.33
C SER A 297 34.35 2.09 5.51
N VAL A 298 35.47 1.37 5.50
CA VAL A 298 36.71 1.79 6.17
C VAL A 298 37.87 1.38 5.25
N SER A 299 38.65 2.37 4.79
CA SER A 299 39.93 2.32 4.06
C SER A 299 39.94 2.06 2.54
N GLY A 300 40.57 3.00 1.81
CA GLY A 300 40.55 3.14 0.35
C GLY A 300 41.49 2.24 -0.46
N ALA A 301 41.79 1.01 0.00
CA ALA A 301 42.61 0.05 -0.74
C ALA A 301 41.81 -0.85 -1.71
N PHE A 302 40.48 -0.95 -1.54
CA PHE A 302 39.65 -1.91 -2.28
C PHE A 302 39.06 -1.43 -3.62
N ASN A 303 39.30 -0.18 -4.02
CA ASN A 303 38.72 0.38 -5.25
C ASN A 303 39.35 -0.17 -6.53
N GLU A 304 40.62 -0.58 -6.50
CA GLU A 304 41.32 -1.08 -7.69
C GLU A 304 41.10 -2.59 -7.91
N GLU A 305 41.06 -3.40 -6.85
CA GLU A 305 40.70 -4.83 -6.96
C GLU A 305 39.23 -5.01 -7.39
N PHE A 306 38.33 -4.13 -6.96
CA PHE A 306 36.94 -4.15 -7.40
C PHE A 306 36.80 -3.79 -8.89
N LYS A 307 37.57 -2.81 -9.39
CA LYS A 307 37.61 -2.50 -10.83
C LYS A 307 38.15 -3.66 -11.65
N GLU A 308 39.21 -4.32 -11.21
CA GLU A 308 39.76 -5.48 -11.90
C GLU A 308 38.76 -6.65 -11.91
N TRP A 309 38.13 -6.93 -10.78
CA TRP A 309 37.11 -7.97 -10.68
C TRP A 309 35.88 -7.66 -11.54
N PHE A 310 35.42 -6.40 -11.57
CA PHE A 310 34.28 -5.97 -12.38
C PHE A 310 34.56 -6.10 -13.88
N ASN A 311 35.73 -5.67 -14.35
CA ASN A 311 36.14 -5.83 -15.76
C ASN A 311 36.34 -7.29 -16.17
N ARG A 312 36.69 -8.18 -15.23
CA ARG A 312 36.82 -9.62 -15.49
C ARG A 312 35.47 -10.33 -15.56
N THR A 313 34.48 -9.83 -14.82
CA THR A 313 33.15 -10.45 -14.68
C THR A 313 32.16 -9.91 -15.72
N PHE A 314 32.33 -8.65 -16.14
CA PHE A 314 31.56 -7.99 -17.18
C PHE A 314 32.51 -7.38 -18.21
N PRO A 315 33.20 -8.19 -19.02
CA PRO A 315 34.05 -7.67 -20.08
C PRO A 315 33.18 -6.85 -21.03
N SER A 316 33.51 -5.57 -21.20
CA SER A 316 32.81 -4.69 -22.11
C SER A 316 32.95 -5.25 -23.54
N LYS A 317 31.87 -5.82 -24.07
CA LYS A 317 31.75 -6.03 -25.51
C LYS A 317 31.57 -4.66 -26.16
N VAL A 318 32.69 -4.03 -26.49
CA VAL A 318 32.77 -3.02 -27.54
C VAL A 318 33.23 -3.75 -28.80
N GLU A 319 32.30 -4.02 -29.70
CA GLU A 319 32.53 -4.13 -31.14
C GLU A 319 31.46 -3.22 -31.77
N GLN A 320 31.85 -2.06 -32.31
CA GLN A 320 32.18 -1.86 -33.74
C GLN A 320 31.02 -2.22 -34.66
#